data_AF-A0A450Y682-F1
#
_entry.id   AF-A0A450Y682-F1
#
_cell.length_a   1.000
_cell.length_b   1.000
_cell.length_c   1.000
_cell.angle_alpha   90.00
_cell.angle_beta   90.00
_cell.angle_gamma   90.00
#
_symmetry.space_group_name_H-M   'P 1'
#
loop_
_entity.id
_entity.type
_entity.pdbx_description
1 polymer ?
#
loop_
_entity_poly.entity_id
_entity_poly.type
_entity_poly.pdbx_seq_one_letter_code
_entity_poly.pdbx_strand_id
1 'polypeptide(L)'
;MQIANPIYDVVFKYLMQNNDIAILILSTILEEEILSLDLLPQETAMVLDNRSFTVYRLDFSASIKTAGGEERHVIIEIQKAKFAADIMRFRRYLGDQYRKGFPVEGEKASKAIPIIGIYFLGYRLKHVMAPVIKVLRTYYDAATGKEIPAREEFIESLTHD
;
A
#
# COMPACT_ATOMS: atom_id res chain seq x y z
N MET A 1 -21.38 16.85 18.72
CA MET A 1 -20.11 16.81 17.97
C MET A 1 -20.35 15.98 16.71
N GLN A 2 -20.42 16.61 15.54
CA GLN A 2 -20.52 15.90 14.26
C GLN A 2 -19.10 15.58 13.79
N ILE A 3 -18.72 14.30 13.84
CA ILE A 3 -17.45 13.84 13.25
C ILE A 3 -17.70 13.79 11.74
N ALA A 4 -16.97 14.59 10.97
CA ALA A 4 -17.00 14.50 9.51
C ALA A 4 -16.69 13.06 9.12
N ASN A 5 -17.54 12.46 8.29
CA ASN A 5 -17.34 11.09 7.84
C ASN A 5 -15.97 10.97 7.13
N PRO A 6 -14.98 10.23 7.67
CA PRO A 6 -13.65 10.10 7.06
C PRO A 6 -13.69 9.39 5.69
N ILE A 7 -14.88 9.01 5.21
CA ILE A 7 -15.13 8.58 3.83
C ILE A 7 -14.87 9.72 2.82
N TYR A 8 -14.97 11.00 3.20
CA TYR A 8 -14.58 12.10 2.30
C TYR A 8 -13.06 12.13 2.13
N ASP A 9 -12.65 11.93 0.88
CA ASP A 9 -11.25 11.85 0.46
C ASP A 9 -10.40 13.03 0.96
N VAL A 10 -11.03 14.19 1.07
CA VAL A 10 -10.41 15.44 1.50
C VAL A 10 -9.87 15.38 2.93
N VAL A 11 -10.62 14.82 3.89
CA VAL A 11 -10.17 14.77 5.29
C VAL A 11 -9.02 13.78 5.43
N PHE A 12 -9.18 12.58 4.85
CA PHE A 12 -8.13 11.56 4.86
C PHE A 12 -6.86 12.08 4.18
N LYS A 13 -6.99 12.77 3.04
CA LYS A 13 -5.89 13.45 2.35
C LYS A 13 -5.16 14.43 3.27
N TYR A 14 -5.87 15.34 3.95
CA TYR A 14 -5.22 16.30 4.84
C TYR A 14 -4.51 15.65 6.02
N LEU A 15 -5.05 14.55 6.56
CA LEU A 15 -4.39 13.78 7.61
C LEU A 15 -3.09 13.13 7.09
N MET A 16 -3.12 12.57 5.89
CA MET A 16 -1.96 11.92 5.27
C MET A 16 -0.90 12.90 4.75
N GLN A 17 -1.27 14.16 4.44
CA GLN A 17 -0.33 15.22 4.08
C GLN A 17 0.39 15.83 5.29
N ASN A 18 -0.15 15.66 6.50
CA ASN A 18 0.53 16.06 7.72
C ASN A 18 1.46 14.92 8.16
N ASN A 19 2.76 15.15 8.13
CA ASN A 19 3.76 14.11 8.37
C ASN A 19 3.64 13.45 9.74
N ASP A 20 3.46 14.23 10.82
CA ASP A 20 3.37 13.69 12.17
C ASP A 20 2.14 12.80 12.36
N ILE A 21 1.01 13.22 11.78
CA ILE A 21 -0.25 12.46 11.81
C ILE A 21 -0.13 11.20 10.93
N ALA A 22 0.49 11.31 9.74
CA ALA A 22 0.72 10.19 8.85
C ALA A 22 1.62 9.14 9.51
N ILE A 23 2.74 9.55 10.14
CA ILE A 23 3.61 8.67 10.91
C ILE A 23 2.83 7.97 12.01
N LEU A 24 2.02 8.69 12.79
CA LEU A 24 1.22 8.10 13.87
C LEU A 24 0.24 7.04 13.35
N ILE A 25 -0.52 7.36 12.28
CA ILE A 25 -1.51 6.45 11.71
C ILE A 25 -0.82 5.22 11.10
N LEU A 26 0.23 5.42 10.31
CA LEU A 26 0.91 4.34 9.60
C LEU A 26 1.69 3.42 10.55
N SER A 27 2.42 3.97 11.52
CA SER A 27 3.10 3.15 12.54
C SER A 27 2.10 2.30 13.34
N THR A 28 0.92 2.85 13.66
CA THR A 28 -0.16 2.10 14.33
C THR A 28 -0.70 0.96 13.46
N ILE A 29 -0.90 1.18 12.16
CA ILE A 29 -1.39 0.14 11.24
C ILE A 29 -0.35 -0.95 11.02
N LEU A 30 0.92 -0.56 10.87
CA LEU A 30 2.01 -1.48 10.57
C LEU A 30 2.48 -2.27 11.81
N GLU A 31 2.27 -1.70 12.99
CA GLU A 31 2.85 -2.15 14.26
C GLU A 31 4.39 -2.09 14.23
N GLU A 32 4.94 -1.11 13.53
CA GLU A 32 6.38 -0.89 13.35
C GLU A 32 6.73 0.59 13.56
N GLU A 33 7.95 0.87 14.01
CA GLU A 33 8.42 2.24 14.17
C GLU A 33 8.78 2.83 12.80
N ILE A 34 8.28 4.03 12.49
CA ILE A 34 8.61 4.78 11.27
C ILE A 34 9.62 5.87 11.64
N LEU A 35 10.85 5.73 11.16
CA LEU A 35 11.97 6.64 11.42
C LEU A 35 11.93 7.87 10.51
N SER A 36 11.51 7.69 9.26
CA SER A 36 11.31 8.76 8.29
C SER A 36 10.19 8.41 7.33
N LEU A 37 9.47 9.43 6.85
CA LEU A 37 8.34 9.29 5.95
C LEU A 37 8.34 10.46 4.96
N ASP A 38 8.34 10.16 3.67
CA ASP A 38 8.30 11.14 2.59
C ASP A 38 7.13 10.82 1.66
N LEU A 39 6.21 11.77 1.49
CA LEU A 39 5.11 11.62 0.55
C LEU A 39 5.64 11.69 -0.89
N LEU A 40 5.39 10.65 -1.68
CA LEU A 40 5.82 10.62 -3.08
C LEU A 40 4.87 11.42 -3.96
N PRO A 41 5.36 12.07 -5.03
CA PRO A 41 4.53 12.83 -5.99
C PRO A 41 3.71 11.89 -6.90
N GLN A 42 2.78 11.11 -6.34
CA GLN A 42 1.81 10.33 -7.10
C GLN A 42 0.41 10.43 -6.49
N GLU A 43 -0.14 11.64 -6.38
CA GLU A 43 -1.60 11.77 -6.34
C GLU A 43 -2.15 11.56 -7.76
N THR A 44 -2.48 10.31 -8.11
CA THR A 44 -3.22 10.05 -9.34
C THR A 44 -4.70 9.91 -9.03
N ALA A 45 -5.43 11.03 -8.94
CA ALA A 45 -6.88 11.00 -8.98
C ALA A 45 -7.32 10.66 -10.42
N MET A 46 -7.41 9.37 -10.73
CA MET A 46 -7.76 8.91 -12.08
C MET A 46 -9.26 9.01 -12.33
N VAL A 47 -9.69 10.08 -13.00
CA VAL A 47 -11.02 10.11 -13.62
C VAL A 47 -10.87 9.56 -15.04
N LEU A 48 -11.08 8.26 -15.23
CA LEU A 48 -11.19 7.69 -16.58
C LEU A 48 -12.57 7.98 -17.17
N ASP A 49 -12.56 8.38 -18.43
CA ASP A 49 -13.67 8.96 -19.17
C ASP A 49 -14.97 8.10 -19.13
N ASN A 50 -16.11 8.80 -19.06
CA ASN A 50 -17.50 8.31 -19.00
C ASN A 50 -18.00 7.51 -17.79
N ARG A 51 -17.17 7.09 -16.81
CA ARG A 51 -17.64 6.60 -15.49
C ARG A 51 -16.57 6.85 -14.41
N SER A 52 -16.80 7.84 -13.54
CA SER A 52 -15.91 8.12 -12.41
C SER A 52 -15.82 6.90 -11.48
N PHE A 53 -14.66 6.26 -11.43
CA PHE A 53 -14.27 5.44 -10.29
C PHE A 53 -13.22 6.22 -9.52
N THR A 54 -13.36 6.32 -8.21
CA THR A 54 -12.44 7.11 -7.37
C THR A 54 -11.70 6.12 -6.48
N VAL A 55 -10.54 5.68 -6.97
CA VAL A 55 -9.52 5.07 -6.09
C VAL A 55 -8.59 6.21 -5.69
N TYR A 56 -8.55 6.47 -4.39
CA TYR A 56 -7.56 7.37 -3.83
C TYR A 56 -6.30 6.56 -3.56
N ARG A 57 -5.19 7.00 -4.15
CA ARG A 57 -3.87 6.38 -3.99
C ARG A 57 -2.88 7.40 -3.46
N LEU A 58 -2.12 6.98 -2.45
CA LEU A 58 -0.96 7.71 -1.95
C LEU A 58 0.18 6.72 -1.77
N ASP A 59 1.37 7.14 -2.20
CA ASP A 59 2.57 6.36 -2.01
C ASP A 59 3.51 7.16 -1.10
N PHE A 60 4.09 6.49 -0.11
CA PHE A 60 5.12 7.05 0.77
C PHE A 60 6.41 6.26 0.61
N SER A 61 7.52 6.97 0.69
CA SER A 61 8.83 6.40 0.94
C SER A 61 9.09 6.40 2.44
N ALA A 62 9.43 5.27 3.04
CA ALA A 62 9.57 5.16 4.49
C ALA A 62 10.84 4.42 4.89
N SER A 63 11.48 4.88 5.97
CA SER A 63 12.44 4.08 6.73
C SER A 63 11.73 3.54 7.97
N ILE A 64 11.68 2.22 8.11
CA ILE A 64 11.02 1.57 9.24
C ILE A 64 11.99 0.72 10.02
N LYS A 65 11.77 0.62 11.33
CA LYS A 65 12.52 -0.25 12.22
C LYS A 65 11.61 -1.38 12.69
N THR A 66 12.03 -2.60 12.39
CA THR A 66 11.30 -3.81 12.75
C THR A 66 11.36 -4.05 14.27
N ALA A 67 10.44 -4.86 14.79
CA ALA A 67 10.50 -5.36 16.17
C ALA A 67 11.85 -6.04 16.53
N GLY A 68 12.56 -6.59 15.54
CA GLY A 68 13.91 -7.18 15.71
C GLY A 68 15.05 -6.14 15.75
N GLY A 69 14.76 -4.87 15.53
CA GLY A 69 15.73 -3.77 15.50
C GLY A 69 16.36 -3.52 14.13
N GLU A 70 16.03 -4.30 13.11
CA GLU A 70 16.50 -4.09 11.74
C GLU A 70 15.80 -2.88 11.10
N GLU A 71 16.59 -1.99 10.50
CA GLU A 71 16.10 -0.87 9.71
C GLU A 71 16.00 -1.25 8.25
N ARG A 72 14.86 -0.97 7.62
CA ARG A 72 14.64 -1.22 6.20
C ARG A 72 13.90 -0.09 5.52
N HIS A 73 14.25 0.13 4.26
CA HIS A 73 13.56 1.08 3.40
C HIS A 73 12.41 0.39 2.65
N VAL A 74 11.23 0.99 2.67
CA VAL A 74 10.01 0.44 2.04
C VAL A 74 9.20 1.54 1.36
N ILE A 75 8.40 1.15 0.37
CA ILE A 75 7.31 1.98 -0.13
C ILE A 75 6.02 1.55 0.57
N ILE A 76 5.28 2.51 1.12
CA ILE A 76 3.95 2.27 1.67
C ILE A 76 2.93 2.78 0.65
N GLU A 77 2.16 1.89 0.05
CA GLU A 77 1.12 2.22 -0.93
C GLU A 77 -0.26 2.12 -0.26
N ILE A 78 -0.95 3.24 -0.15
CA ILE A 78 -2.30 3.32 0.39
C ILE A 78 -3.30 3.35 -0.77
N GLN A 79 -4.28 2.45 -0.75
CA GLN A 79 -5.42 2.48 -1.66
C GLN A 79 -6.72 2.55 -0.88
N LYS A 80 -7.53 3.57 -1.15
CA LYS A 80 -8.86 3.74 -0.58
C LYS A 80 -9.92 3.77 -1.68
N ALA A 81 -10.93 2.92 -1.54
CA ALA A 81 -12.00 2.81 -2.54
C ALA A 81 -13.36 2.58 -1.89
N LYS A 82 -14.40 3.22 -2.44
CA LYS A 82 -15.77 3.05 -1.96
C LYS A 82 -16.38 1.71 -2.40
N PHE A 83 -16.07 1.27 -3.62
CA PHE A 83 -16.64 0.05 -4.20
C PHE A 83 -15.57 -0.95 -4.65
N ALA A 84 -15.88 -2.23 -4.52
CA ALA A 84 -14.98 -3.31 -4.99
C ALA A 84 -14.68 -3.22 -6.49
N ALA A 85 -15.66 -2.78 -7.28
CA ALA A 85 -15.52 -2.59 -8.71
C ALA A 85 -14.45 -1.54 -9.06
N ASP A 86 -14.22 -0.54 -8.20
CA ASP A 86 -13.25 0.53 -8.44
C ASP A 86 -11.82 0.00 -8.31
N ILE A 87 -11.54 -0.81 -7.29
CA ILE A 87 -10.24 -1.50 -7.13
C ILE A 87 -9.98 -2.42 -8.33
N MET A 88 -10.97 -3.20 -8.75
CA MET A 88 -10.82 -4.11 -9.89
C MET A 88 -10.62 -3.38 -11.23
N ARG A 89 -11.20 -2.19 -11.40
CA ARG A 89 -10.94 -1.34 -12.57
C ARG A 89 -9.55 -0.73 -12.53
N PHE A 90 -9.13 -0.23 -11.37
CA PHE A 90 -7.80 0.34 -11.19
C PHE A 90 -6.69 -0.68 -11.47
N ARG A 91 -6.83 -1.92 -10.98
CA ARG A 91 -5.89 -3.01 -11.29
C ARG A 91 -5.79 -3.32 -12.79
N ARG A 92 -6.92 -3.30 -13.52
CA ARG A 92 -6.92 -3.47 -14.98
C ARG A 92 -6.22 -2.32 -15.68
N TYR A 93 -6.47 -1.09 -15.26
CA TYR A 93 -5.78 0.08 -15.77
C TYR A 93 -4.26 -0.02 -15.59
N LEU A 94 -3.79 -0.38 -14.39
CA LEU A 94 -2.36 -0.58 -14.13
C LEU A 94 -1.77 -1.64 -15.05
N GLY A 95 -2.46 -2.79 -15.21
CA GLY A 95 -2.05 -3.84 -16.14
C GLY A 95 -1.91 -3.35 -17.59
N ASP A 96 -2.84 -2.50 -18.05
CA ASP A 96 -2.77 -1.88 -19.37
C ASP A 96 -1.60 -0.89 -19.51
N GLN A 97 -1.24 -0.17 -18.45
CA GLN A 97 -0.07 0.72 -18.43
C GLN A 97 1.24 -0.07 -18.47
N TYR A 98 1.37 -1.13 -17.66
CA TYR A 98 2.54 -2.03 -17.72
C TYR A 98 2.74 -2.60 -19.13
N ARG A 99 1.64 -2.96 -19.82
CA ARG A 99 1.70 -3.45 -21.21
C ARG A 99 2.15 -2.38 -22.21
N LYS A 100 1.80 -1.11 -21.99
CA LYS A 100 2.15 0.00 -22.87
C LYS A 100 3.56 0.56 -22.62
N GLY A 101 4.18 0.19 -21.50
CA GLY A 101 5.44 0.75 -21.02
C GLY A 101 5.22 2.11 -20.38
N PHE A 102 5.73 2.31 -19.17
CA PHE A 102 5.78 3.65 -18.58
C PHE A 102 6.87 4.47 -19.29
N PRO A 103 6.65 5.76 -19.58
CA PRO A 103 7.73 6.62 -20.03
C PRO A 103 8.75 6.76 -18.89
N VAL A 104 9.94 6.20 -19.07
CA VAL A 104 11.02 6.26 -18.08
C VAL A 104 11.97 7.39 -18.48
N GLU A 105 12.01 8.46 -17.70
CA GLU A 105 13.17 9.38 -17.70
C GLU A 105 14.23 8.83 -16.73
N GLY A 106 15.44 8.57 -17.24
CA GLY A 106 16.68 8.61 -16.45
C GLY A 106 16.97 7.47 -15.47
N GLU A 107 17.91 6.61 -15.89
CA GLU A 107 18.91 5.87 -15.10
C GLU A 107 18.54 4.73 -14.12
N LYS A 108 19.29 3.63 -14.36
CA LYS A 108 19.77 2.54 -13.48
C LYS A 108 18.72 1.73 -12.74
N ALA A 109 18.81 0.41 -12.88
CA ALA A 109 18.07 -0.56 -12.10
C ALA A 109 18.37 -0.36 -10.61
N SER A 110 17.56 0.47 -9.95
CA SER A 110 17.52 0.55 -8.50
C SER A 110 17.08 -0.81 -7.99
N LYS A 111 17.70 -1.26 -6.89
CA LYS A 111 17.25 -2.45 -6.19
C LYS A 111 15.74 -2.33 -5.95
N ALA A 112 15.00 -3.40 -6.22
CA ALA A 112 13.56 -3.43 -5.98
C ALA A 112 13.29 -3.20 -4.49
N ILE A 113 12.66 -2.07 -4.17
CA ILE A 113 12.30 -1.67 -2.81
C ILE A 113 11.02 -2.43 -2.41
N PRO A 114 10.97 -3.10 -1.26
CA PRO A 114 9.76 -3.79 -0.79
C PRO A 114 8.58 -2.82 -0.68
N ILE A 115 7.38 -3.30 -1.04
CA ILE A 115 6.17 -2.49 -1.07
C ILE A 115 5.14 -3.06 -0.10
N ILE A 116 4.67 -2.23 0.83
CA ILE A 116 3.63 -2.54 1.81
C ILE A 116 2.32 -1.91 1.36
N GLY A 117 1.32 -2.72 1.06
CA GLY A 117 -0.02 -2.28 0.63
C GLY A 117 -0.99 -2.11 1.79
N ILE A 118 -1.60 -0.93 1.91
CA ILE A 118 -2.66 -0.67 2.89
C ILE A 118 -3.97 -0.36 2.14
N TYR A 119 -4.99 -1.17 2.37
CA TYR A 119 -6.28 -1.04 1.68
C TYR A 119 -7.38 -0.60 2.64
N PHE A 120 -7.92 0.61 2.42
CA PHE A 120 -9.12 1.09 3.11
C PHE A 120 -10.37 0.78 2.27
N LEU A 121 -11.10 -0.26 2.70
CA LEU A 121 -12.28 -0.76 1.99
C LEU A 121 -13.55 -0.06 2.48
N GLY A 122 -14.23 0.65 1.58
CA GLY A 122 -15.57 1.23 1.81
C GLY A 122 -16.72 0.22 1.68
N TYR A 123 -16.42 -1.07 1.63
CA TYR A 123 -17.38 -2.16 1.41
C TYR A 123 -16.98 -3.40 2.21
N ARG A 124 -17.96 -4.28 2.48
CA ARG A 124 -17.73 -5.53 3.22
C ARG A 124 -17.18 -6.64 2.33
N LEU A 125 -16.31 -7.47 2.89
CA LEU A 125 -15.91 -8.72 2.27
C LEU A 125 -16.99 -9.79 2.47
N LYS A 126 -17.06 -10.74 1.54
CA LYS A 126 -18.10 -11.78 1.54
C LYS A 126 -17.92 -12.82 2.65
N HIS A 127 -16.67 -13.14 2.99
CA HIS A 127 -16.31 -14.27 3.85
C HIS A 127 -15.58 -13.86 5.14
N VAL A 128 -15.19 -12.59 5.26
CA VAL A 128 -14.44 -12.08 6.40
C VAL A 128 -15.25 -11.00 7.08
N MET A 129 -15.50 -11.20 8.37
CA MET A 129 -16.24 -10.25 9.22
C MET A 129 -15.30 -9.37 10.07
N ALA A 130 -14.00 -9.70 10.10
CA ALA A 130 -13.00 -8.91 10.81
C ALA A 130 -12.89 -7.49 10.20
N PRO A 131 -12.86 -6.42 11.03
CA PRO A 131 -12.79 -5.04 10.53
C PRO A 131 -11.40 -4.65 10.04
N VAL A 132 -10.36 -5.32 10.52
CA VAL A 132 -8.95 -5.12 10.13
C VAL A 132 -8.34 -6.50 9.88
N ILE A 133 -7.61 -6.63 8.78
CA ILE A 133 -6.98 -7.88 8.35
C ILE A 133 -5.53 -7.58 8.02
N LYS A 134 -4.60 -8.28 8.66
CA LYS A 134 -3.17 -8.27 8.33
C LYS A 134 -2.87 -9.54 7.54
N VAL A 135 -2.36 -9.40 6.32
CA VAL A 135 -1.92 -10.54 5.50
C VAL A 135 -0.43 -10.72 5.75
N LEU A 136 -0.06 -11.84 6.36
CA LEU A 136 1.33 -12.17 6.65
C LEU A 136 1.79 -13.25 5.69
N ARG A 137 2.92 -13.00 5.02
CA ARG A 137 3.51 -13.98 4.11
C ARG A 137 4.41 -14.92 4.90
N THR A 138 4.27 -16.23 4.67
CA THR A 138 5.11 -17.27 5.29
C THR A 138 5.67 -18.16 4.20
N TYR A 139 6.94 -18.53 4.31
CA TYR A 139 7.58 -19.39 3.33
C TYR A 139 7.38 -20.85 3.73
N TYR A 140 7.10 -21.69 2.74
CA TYR A 140 6.98 -23.14 2.94
C TYR A 140 7.84 -23.87 1.93
N ASP A 141 8.55 -24.89 2.40
CA ASP A 141 9.12 -25.91 1.54
C ASP A 141 7.99 -26.74 0.95
N ALA A 142 7.74 -26.59 -0.35
CA ALA A 142 6.67 -27.30 -1.04
C ALA A 142 6.84 -28.83 -1.03
N ALA A 143 8.07 -29.34 -0.89
CA ALA A 143 8.32 -30.78 -0.87
C ALA A 143 8.00 -31.41 0.49
N THR A 144 8.24 -30.69 1.59
CA THR A 144 8.06 -31.22 2.95
C THR A 144 6.87 -30.62 3.70
N GLY A 145 6.28 -29.53 3.19
CA GLY A 145 5.24 -28.75 3.84
C GLY A 145 5.71 -27.96 5.07
N LYS A 146 7.03 -27.91 5.33
CA LYS A 146 7.59 -27.24 6.50
C LYS A 146 7.76 -25.75 6.25
N GLU A 147 7.51 -24.95 7.28
CA GLU A 147 7.79 -23.52 7.26
C GLU A 147 9.30 -23.26 7.19
N ILE A 148 9.69 -22.32 6.32
CA ILE A 148 11.06 -21.82 6.21
C ILE A 148 11.11 -20.49 6.96
N PRO A 149 11.83 -20.41 8.10
CA PRO A 149 11.86 -19.19 8.91
C PRO A 149 12.73 -18.08 8.30
N ALA A 150 13.67 -18.44 7.43
CA ALA A 150 14.54 -17.49 6.76
C ALA A 150 13.79 -16.69 5.68
N ARG A 151 14.18 -15.42 5.52
CA ARG A 151 13.68 -14.51 4.47
C ARG A 151 14.78 -14.25 3.46
N GLU A 152 14.39 -14.08 2.19
CA GLU A 152 15.31 -13.87 1.08
C GLU A 152 15.01 -12.54 0.40
N GLU A 153 16.01 -11.66 0.28
CA GLU A 153 15.87 -10.31 -0.31
C GLU A 153 15.22 -10.38 -1.70
N PHE A 154 15.62 -11.36 -2.52
CA PHE A 154 15.03 -11.60 -3.82
C PHE A 154 13.52 -11.87 -3.72
N ILE A 155 13.08 -12.77 -2.84
CA ILE A 155 11.67 -13.17 -2.71
C ILE A 155 10.84 -12.04 -2.11
N GLU A 156 11.40 -11.22 -1.22
CA GLU A 156 10.76 -10.02 -0.66
C GLU A 156 10.61 -8.90 -1.71
N SER A 157 11.45 -8.88 -2.74
CA SER A 157 11.38 -7.87 -3.79
C SER A 157 10.34 -8.16 -4.90
N LEU A 158 9.78 -9.37 -4.94
CA LEU A 158 8.88 -9.81 -6.03
C LEU A 158 7.41 -9.47 -5.81
N THR A 159 6.99 -9.19 -4.58
CA THR A 159 5.57 -9.08 -4.24
C THR A 159 5.25 -7.83 -3.44
N HIS A 160 4.03 -7.34 -3.61
CA HIS A 160 3.40 -6.41 -2.68
C HIS A 160 2.69 -7.24 -1.62
N ASP A 161 2.97 -6.97 -0.35
CA ASP A 161 2.26 -7.59 0.78
C ASP A 161 1.08 -6.72 1.23
#